data_AF-A0A1Y3BEI5-F1
#
_entry.id   AF-A0A1Y3BEI5-F1
#
_cell.length_a   1.000
_cell.length_b   1.000
_cell.length_c   1.000
_cell.angle_alpha   90.00
_cell.angle_beta   90.00
_cell.angle_gamma   90.00
#
_symmetry.space_group_name_H-M   'P 1'
#
loop_
_entity.id
_entity.type
_entity.pdbx_description
1 polymer ?
#
loop_
_entity_poly.entity_id
_entity_poly.type
_entity_poly.pdbx_seq_one_letter_code
_entity_poly.pdbx_strand_id
1 'polypeptide(L)'
;SENEQELKDLKLDDSGADVNVGYFESAKRRYAMEPTDEFNDQVLIDFVLAVRTGKIDPVLRSQPVPKENPINNLWTVTGETFKKLVMQSSEHDIMLQFYAPWCGHCKALMPIYQELAKKFEHKKDRLRIMKIDATSNDFPEWFDVNGFPTIYYIRRDQDPQKPILYNGDRKLDDL
;
A
#
# COMPACT_ATOMS: atom_id res chain seq x y z
N SER A 1 14.65 -5.29 -18.27
CA SER A 1 14.24 -6.71 -18.51
C SER A 1 13.20 -7.12 -17.46
N GLU A 2 12.53 -8.27 -17.58
CA GLU A 2 11.61 -8.79 -16.53
C GLU A 2 12.34 -8.93 -15.18
N ASN A 3 13.56 -9.49 -15.21
CA ASN A 3 14.43 -9.65 -14.05
C ASN A 3 14.76 -8.33 -13.33
N GLU A 4 14.96 -7.22 -14.06
CA GLU A 4 15.21 -5.90 -13.44
C GLU A 4 13.99 -5.39 -12.65
N GLN A 5 12.77 -5.70 -13.11
CA GLN A 5 11.56 -5.29 -12.39
C GLN A 5 11.37 -6.13 -11.12
N GLU A 6 11.66 -7.43 -11.18
CA GLU A 6 11.63 -8.30 -9.99
C GLU A 6 12.64 -7.87 -8.93
N LEU A 7 13.85 -7.47 -9.34
CA LEU A 7 14.85 -6.93 -8.42
C LEU A 7 14.36 -5.64 -7.75
N LYS A 8 13.73 -4.73 -8.48
CA LYS A 8 13.10 -3.52 -7.92
C LYS A 8 11.99 -3.84 -6.94
N ASP A 9 11.13 -4.79 -7.30
CA ASP A 9 9.99 -5.20 -6.47
C ASP A 9 10.43 -5.91 -5.18
N LEU A 10 11.66 -6.43 -5.16
CA LEU A 10 12.36 -6.99 -4.01
C LEU A 10 13.29 -5.99 -3.30
N LYS A 11 13.48 -4.77 -3.85
CA LYS A 11 14.42 -3.74 -3.38
C LYS A 11 15.89 -4.19 -3.41
N LEU A 12 16.25 -4.96 -4.43
CA LEU A 12 17.59 -5.53 -4.64
C LEU A 12 18.32 -4.92 -5.84
N ASP A 13 17.69 -3.99 -6.57
CA ASP A 13 18.20 -3.41 -7.80
C ASP A 13 19.48 -2.58 -7.63
N ASP A 14 19.66 -1.96 -6.46
CA ASP A 14 20.86 -1.22 -6.08
C ASP A 14 21.67 -1.91 -4.97
N SER A 15 21.50 -3.22 -4.78
CA SER A 15 22.16 -3.98 -3.69
C SER A 15 23.69 -3.97 -3.76
N GLY A 16 24.25 -3.88 -4.97
CA GLY A 16 25.70 -3.99 -5.21
C GLY A 16 26.29 -5.38 -4.99
N ALA A 17 25.48 -6.37 -4.58
CA ALA A 17 25.93 -7.74 -4.34
C ALA A 17 26.06 -8.54 -5.65
N ASP A 18 27.05 -9.42 -5.70
CA ASP A 18 27.27 -10.33 -6.83
C ASP A 18 26.13 -11.34 -7.02
N VAL A 19 25.46 -11.71 -5.91
CA VAL A 19 24.32 -12.65 -5.91
C VAL A 19 23.16 -12.05 -5.12
N ASN A 20 21.99 -12.01 -5.76
CA ASN A 20 20.72 -11.60 -5.16
C ASN A 20 19.75 -12.78 -5.13
N VAL A 21 19.03 -12.95 -4.02
CA VAL A 21 18.08 -14.07 -3.85
C VAL A 21 16.70 -13.54 -3.49
N GLY A 22 15.72 -13.89 -4.32
CA GLY A 22 14.30 -13.67 -4.08
C GLY A 22 13.56 -14.99 -3.88
N TYR A 23 12.59 -15.02 -2.97
CA TYR A 23 11.62 -16.11 -2.80
C TYR A 23 10.22 -15.58 -3.09
N PHE A 24 9.53 -16.18 -4.07
CA PHE A 24 8.17 -15.80 -4.44
C PHE A 24 7.20 -16.92 -4.06
N GLU A 25 6.33 -16.66 -3.08
CA GLU A 25 5.22 -17.55 -2.75
C GLU A 25 3.99 -17.23 -3.63
N SER A 26 3.79 -15.95 -3.93
CA SER A 26 2.79 -15.44 -4.87
C SER A 26 3.23 -14.08 -5.42
N ALA A 27 2.47 -13.50 -6.36
CA ALA A 27 2.74 -12.15 -6.87
C ALA A 27 2.76 -11.07 -5.76
N LYS A 28 1.98 -11.26 -4.68
CA LYS A 28 1.88 -10.30 -3.56
C LYS A 28 2.68 -10.71 -2.33
N ARG A 29 3.21 -11.94 -2.30
CA ARG A 29 3.95 -12.47 -1.15
C ARG A 29 5.31 -12.98 -1.61
N ARG A 30 6.29 -12.12 -1.40
CA ARG A 30 7.66 -12.30 -1.85
C ARG A 30 8.63 -11.85 -0.77
N TYR A 31 9.82 -12.42 -0.76
CA TYR A 31 10.84 -12.21 0.26
C TYR A 31 12.17 -11.99 -0.43
N ALA A 32 12.98 -11.11 0.13
CA ALA A 32 14.35 -10.88 -0.30
C ALA A 32 15.29 -11.38 0.79
N MET A 33 16.34 -12.08 0.38
CA MET A 33 17.46 -12.33 1.27
C MET A 33 18.26 -11.03 1.42
N GLU A 34 18.75 -10.75 2.62
CA GLU A 34 19.68 -9.63 2.83
C GLU A 34 20.93 -9.82 1.95
N PRO A 35 21.33 -8.80 1.16
CA PRO A 35 22.53 -8.87 0.34
C PRO A 35 23.79 -9.16 1.17
N THR A 36 24.68 -10.02 0.65
CA THR A 36 25.94 -10.39 1.32
C THR A 36 27.02 -10.77 0.31
N ASP A 37 28.27 -10.44 0.64
CA ASP A 37 29.46 -10.83 -0.13
C ASP A 37 29.91 -12.27 0.17
N GLU A 38 29.37 -12.90 1.23
CA GLU A 38 29.75 -14.25 1.68
C GLU A 38 28.74 -15.32 1.24
N PHE A 39 28.11 -15.15 0.08
CA PHE A 39 27.07 -16.06 -0.39
C PHE A 39 27.56 -17.52 -0.47
N ASN A 40 26.85 -18.42 0.21
CA ASN A 40 27.10 -19.86 0.22
C ASN A 40 25.81 -20.65 0.46
N ASP A 41 25.92 -21.97 0.45
CA ASP A 41 24.81 -22.91 0.63
C ASP A 41 24.12 -22.75 2.00
N GLN A 42 24.88 -22.57 3.08
CA GLN A 42 24.30 -22.38 4.41
C GLN A 42 23.47 -21.10 4.50
N VAL A 43 23.96 -19.99 3.93
CA VAL A 43 23.24 -18.71 3.89
C VAL A 43 21.90 -18.85 3.15
N LEU A 44 21.89 -19.55 2.00
CA LEU A 44 20.66 -19.81 1.25
C LEU A 44 19.69 -20.70 2.03
N ILE A 45 20.18 -21.76 2.67
CA ILE A 45 19.37 -22.66 3.50
C ILE A 45 18.73 -21.90 4.65
N ASP A 46 19.49 -21.07 5.35
CA ASP A 46 19.00 -20.28 6.49
C ASP A 46 17.91 -19.30 6.06
N PHE A 47 18.09 -18.62 4.92
CA PHE A 47 17.06 -17.75 4.34
C PHE A 47 15.76 -18.51 4.05
N VAL A 48 15.84 -19.64 3.35
CA VAL A 48 14.65 -20.44 3.02
C VAL A 48 13.95 -20.95 4.28
N LEU A 49 14.72 -21.42 5.28
CA LEU A 49 14.15 -21.84 6.57
C LEU A 49 13.50 -20.66 7.31
N ALA A 50 14.11 -19.48 7.27
CA ALA A 50 13.57 -18.28 7.89
C ALA A 50 12.24 -17.84 7.26
N VAL A 51 12.13 -17.89 5.92
CA VAL A 51 10.86 -17.65 5.21
C VAL A 51 9.81 -18.67 5.60
N ARG A 52 10.14 -19.97 5.55
CA ARG A 52 9.18 -21.05 5.87
C ARG A 52 8.74 -21.07 7.33
N THR A 53 9.58 -20.58 8.24
CA THR A 53 9.27 -20.49 9.68
C THR A 53 8.69 -19.13 10.08
N GLY A 54 8.47 -18.22 9.13
CA GLY A 54 7.88 -16.91 9.38
C GLY A 54 8.77 -15.95 10.17
N LYS A 55 10.09 -16.14 10.13
CA LYS A 55 11.08 -15.27 10.80
C LYS A 55 11.40 -14.01 10.00
N ILE A 56 11.06 -13.98 8.71
CA ILE A 56 11.26 -12.84 7.82
C ILE A 56 9.89 -12.39 7.31
N ASP A 57 9.66 -11.08 7.34
CA ASP A 57 8.45 -10.47 6.78
C ASP A 57 8.55 -10.36 5.25
N PRO A 58 7.43 -10.46 4.52
CA PRO A 58 7.44 -10.28 3.07
C PRO A 58 7.84 -8.84 2.69
N VAL A 59 8.53 -8.72 1.56
CA VAL A 59 8.88 -7.43 0.96
C VAL A 59 7.62 -6.79 0.40
N LEU A 60 7.27 -5.62 0.95
CA LEU A 60 6.15 -4.83 0.49
C LEU A 60 6.54 -3.98 -0.73
N ARG A 61 5.74 -4.08 -1.79
CA ARG A 61 5.81 -3.12 -2.90
C ARG A 61 5.33 -1.79 -2.38
N SER A 62 6.10 -0.74 -2.62
CA SER A 62 5.73 0.59 -2.21
C SER A 62 6.31 1.59 -3.18
N GLN A 63 5.48 2.53 -3.61
CA GLN A 63 5.98 3.79 -4.15
C GLN A 63 6.74 4.56 -3.06
N PRO A 64 7.65 5.47 -3.45
CA PRO A 64 8.30 6.38 -2.52
C PRO A 64 7.28 7.16 -1.69
N VAL A 65 7.54 7.29 -0.39
CA VAL A 65 6.73 8.15 0.48
C VAL A 65 6.81 9.59 -0.03
N PRO A 66 5.68 10.27 -0.32
CA PRO A 66 5.71 11.64 -0.80
C PRO A 66 6.35 12.58 0.24
N LYS A 67 7.20 13.50 -0.23
CA LYS A 67 7.88 14.50 0.62
C LYS A 67 6.88 15.42 1.33
N GLU A 68 5.81 15.78 0.64
CA GLU A 68 4.69 16.57 1.18
C GLU A 68 3.45 15.67 1.27
N ASN A 69 3.00 15.42 2.49
CA ASN A 69 1.83 14.58 2.76
C ASN A 69 1.29 14.90 4.17
N PRO A 70 0.00 15.26 4.32
CA PRO A 70 -1.02 15.38 3.28
C PRO A 70 -0.97 16.71 2.51
N ILE A 71 -1.65 16.77 1.36
CA ILE A 71 -2.01 18.03 0.69
C ILE A 71 -3.45 18.35 1.05
N ASN A 72 -3.68 19.42 1.81
CA ASN A 72 -4.92 19.58 2.60
C ASN A 72 -5.14 18.30 3.44
N ASN A 73 -6.35 17.73 3.43
CA ASN A 73 -6.67 16.49 4.11
C ASN A 73 -6.63 15.28 3.17
N LEU A 74 -5.99 15.40 2.00
CA LEU A 74 -5.80 14.30 1.07
C LEU A 74 -4.45 13.63 1.33
N TRP A 75 -4.49 12.49 2.02
CA TRP A 75 -3.32 11.68 2.31
C TRP A 75 -3.03 10.74 1.17
N THR A 76 -1.78 10.71 0.72
CA THR A 76 -1.30 9.69 -0.20
C THR A 76 -0.69 8.55 0.60
N VAL A 77 -1.30 7.38 0.53
CA VAL A 77 -0.85 6.15 1.19
C VAL A 77 -0.02 5.34 0.21
N THR A 78 1.10 4.83 0.69
CA THR A 78 2.01 3.91 0.00
C THR A 78 2.03 2.57 0.73
N GLY A 79 2.62 1.53 0.13
CA GLY A 79 2.75 0.23 0.80
C GLY A 79 3.48 0.31 2.14
N GLU A 80 4.52 1.15 2.21
CA GLU A 80 5.29 1.38 3.43
C GLU A 80 4.48 2.11 4.52
N THR A 81 3.62 3.05 4.13
CA THR A 81 2.86 3.87 5.07
C THR A 81 1.50 3.28 5.43
N PHE A 82 1.04 2.25 4.71
CA PHE A 82 -0.30 1.68 4.86
C PHE A 82 -0.58 1.23 6.30
N LYS A 83 0.31 0.43 6.89
CA LYS A 83 0.14 -0.08 8.25
C LYS A 83 -0.02 1.07 9.26
N LYS A 84 0.84 2.08 9.18
CA LYS A 84 0.83 3.22 10.10
C LYS A 84 -0.39 4.12 9.90
N LEU A 85 -0.69 4.49 8.66
CA LEU A 85 -1.74 5.49 8.37
C LEU A 85 -3.15 4.90 8.41
N VAL A 86 -3.30 3.62 8.05
CA VAL A 86 -4.60 2.96 7.89
C VAL A 86 -4.88 1.97 9.01
N MET A 87 -3.97 1.02 9.25
CA MET A 87 -4.24 -0.10 10.17
C MET A 87 -4.01 0.23 11.64
N GLN A 88 -3.15 1.20 11.94
CA GLN A 88 -2.81 1.61 13.30
C GLN A 88 -3.48 2.92 13.70
N SER A 89 -4.36 3.46 12.86
CA SER A 89 -5.15 4.62 13.24
C SER A 89 -6.26 4.22 14.22
N SER A 90 -6.37 4.98 15.31
CA SER A 90 -7.45 4.87 16.30
C SER A 90 -8.07 6.23 16.65
N GLU A 91 -7.57 7.32 16.07
CA GLU A 91 -7.95 8.69 16.44
C GLU A 91 -9.02 9.27 15.51
N HIS A 92 -9.05 8.82 14.25
CA HIS A 92 -9.83 9.42 13.18
C HIS A 92 -10.41 8.34 12.25
N ASP A 93 -11.60 8.60 11.73
CA ASP A 93 -12.18 7.79 10.67
C ASP A 93 -11.38 8.00 9.38
N ILE A 94 -11.44 7.03 8.47
CA ILE A 94 -10.69 7.04 7.23
C ILE A 94 -11.63 6.74 6.07
N MET A 95 -11.58 7.56 5.03
CA MET A 95 -12.11 7.24 3.72
C MET A 95 -10.94 6.97 2.78
N LEU A 96 -10.79 5.73 2.32
CA LEU A 96 -9.64 5.28 1.53
C LEU A 96 -10.07 4.89 0.12
N GLN A 97 -9.55 5.61 -0.87
CA GLN A 97 -9.73 5.31 -2.29
C GLN A 97 -8.55 4.47 -2.81
N PHE A 98 -8.85 3.26 -3.26
CA PHE A 98 -7.98 2.45 -4.11
C PHE A 98 -8.20 2.85 -5.57
N TYR A 99 -7.14 3.29 -6.25
CA TYR A 99 -7.22 3.74 -7.64
C TYR A 99 -6.10 3.13 -8.50
N ALA A 100 -6.27 3.28 -9.82
CA ALA A 100 -5.24 3.00 -10.81
C ALA A 100 -5.00 4.26 -11.67
N PRO A 101 -3.74 4.64 -11.96
CA PRO A 101 -3.44 5.87 -12.71
C PRO A 101 -4.02 5.91 -14.13
N TRP A 102 -4.22 4.76 -14.75
CA TRP A 102 -4.74 4.62 -16.10
C TRP A 102 -6.28 4.55 -16.16
N CYS A 103 -6.96 4.38 -15.03
CA CYS A 103 -8.41 4.23 -15.00
C CYS A 103 -9.14 5.57 -15.26
N GLY A 104 -9.97 5.62 -16.30
CA GLY A 104 -10.76 6.81 -16.65
C GLY A 104 -11.71 7.27 -15.53
N HIS A 105 -12.40 6.32 -14.86
CA HIS A 105 -13.28 6.65 -13.73
C HIS A 105 -12.51 7.19 -12.53
N CYS A 106 -11.29 6.71 -12.27
CA CYS A 106 -10.42 7.27 -11.23
C CYS A 106 -10.02 8.71 -11.54
N LYS A 107 -9.64 8.98 -12.81
CA LYS A 107 -9.31 10.33 -13.26
C LYS A 107 -10.49 11.29 -13.12
N ALA A 108 -11.70 10.83 -13.45
CA ALA A 108 -12.92 11.63 -13.29
C ALA A 108 -13.29 11.90 -11.83
N LEU A 109 -13.03 10.94 -10.92
CA LEU A 109 -13.31 11.09 -9.49
C LEU A 109 -12.26 11.94 -8.76
N MET A 110 -11.01 11.96 -9.21
CA MET A 110 -9.91 12.62 -8.49
C MET A 110 -10.19 14.11 -8.14
N PRO A 111 -10.72 14.96 -9.04
CA PRO A 111 -11.07 16.34 -8.69
C PRO A 111 -12.13 16.42 -7.58
N ILE A 112 -13.15 15.56 -7.63
CA ILE A 112 -14.21 15.51 -6.61
C ILE A 112 -13.63 15.06 -5.26
N TYR A 113 -12.73 14.07 -5.28
CA TYR A 113 -12.09 13.55 -4.07
C TYR A 113 -11.12 14.57 -3.44
N GLN A 114 -10.44 15.39 -4.25
CA GLN A 114 -9.65 16.53 -3.79
C GLN A 114 -10.53 17.62 -3.17
N GLU A 115 -11.69 17.90 -3.78
CA GLU A 115 -12.65 18.85 -3.23
C GLU A 115 -13.24 18.35 -1.90
N LEU A 116 -13.55 17.06 -1.79
CA LEU A 116 -13.96 16.41 -0.55
C LEU A 116 -12.91 16.59 0.55
N ALA A 117 -11.64 16.29 0.26
CA ALA A 117 -10.54 16.50 1.19
C ALA A 117 -10.45 17.96 1.66
N LYS A 118 -10.60 18.93 0.74
CA LYS A 118 -10.62 20.36 1.08
C LYS A 118 -11.83 20.72 1.95
N LYS A 119 -13.02 20.23 1.61
CA LYS A 119 -14.27 20.44 2.36
C LYS A 119 -14.12 19.96 3.81
N PHE A 120 -13.44 18.83 4.02
CA PHE A 120 -13.21 18.23 5.35
C PHE A 120 -11.89 18.61 6.02
N GLU A 121 -11.14 19.59 5.51
CA GLU A 121 -9.86 20.05 6.12
C GLU A 121 -10.04 20.44 7.59
N HIS A 122 -11.12 21.17 7.89
CA HIS A 122 -11.46 21.61 9.24
C HIS A 122 -11.85 20.48 10.21
N LYS A 123 -11.99 19.24 9.71
CA LYS A 123 -12.31 18.02 10.48
C LYS A 123 -11.24 16.95 10.36
N LYS A 124 -10.02 17.28 9.95
CA LYS A 124 -8.92 16.30 9.72
C LYS A 124 -8.53 15.47 10.94
N ASP A 125 -8.81 15.95 12.15
CA ASP A 125 -8.60 15.21 13.39
C ASP A 125 -9.69 14.15 13.64
N ARG A 126 -10.79 14.19 12.89
CA ARG A 126 -11.92 13.25 12.99
C ARG A 126 -12.08 12.36 11.76
N LEU A 127 -11.77 12.87 10.58
CA LEU A 127 -11.89 12.15 9.31
C LEU A 127 -10.70 12.49 8.42
N ARG A 128 -10.00 11.47 7.93
CA ARG A 128 -8.93 11.61 6.93
C ARG A 128 -9.38 11.06 5.59
N ILE A 129 -9.16 11.84 4.53
CA ILE A 129 -9.43 11.42 3.15
C ILE A 129 -8.12 10.91 2.58
N MET A 130 -8.09 9.65 2.15
CA MET A 130 -6.87 8.95 1.76
C MET A 130 -7.02 8.33 0.39
N LYS A 131 -5.91 8.22 -0.34
CA LYS A 131 -5.82 7.52 -1.62
C LYS A 131 -4.57 6.64 -1.69
N ILE A 132 -4.67 5.52 -2.40
CA ILE A 132 -3.56 4.61 -2.69
C ILE A 132 -3.62 4.15 -4.14
N ASP A 133 -2.47 4.20 -4.83
CA ASP A 133 -2.32 3.54 -6.12
C ASP A 133 -2.16 2.03 -5.87
N ALA A 134 -3.25 1.30 -6.07
CA ALA A 134 -3.32 -0.13 -5.84
C ALA A 134 -2.55 -0.95 -6.89
N THR A 135 -2.09 -0.31 -7.97
CA THR A 135 -1.32 -0.97 -9.02
C THR A 135 0.18 -0.98 -8.72
N SER A 136 0.64 -0.11 -7.82
CA SER A 136 2.05 0.11 -7.51
C SER A 136 2.41 -0.03 -6.02
N ASN A 137 1.43 -0.37 -5.17
CA ASN A 137 1.62 -0.55 -3.73
C ASN A 137 0.94 -1.83 -3.26
N ASP A 138 1.59 -2.54 -2.36
CA ASP A 138 0.99 -3.69 -1.68
C ASP A 138 0.17 -3.19 -0.48
N PHE A 139 -0.93 -3.90 -0.22
CA PHE A 139 -1.87 -3.64 0.86
C PHE A 139 -2.48 -4.97 1.33
N PRO A 140 -3.06 -5.03 2.53
CA PRO A 140 -3.59 -6.29 3.06
C PRO A 140 -4.65 -6.93 2.16
N GLU A 141 -4.60 -8.25 2.00
CA GLU A 141 -5.43 -8.99 1.05
C GLU A 141 -6.93 -8.97 1.38
N TRP A 142 -7.31 -8.69 2.63
CA TRP A 142 -8.72 -8.54 3.02
C TRP A 142 -9.39 -7.27 2.48
N PHE A 143 -8.62 -6.33 1.92
CA PHE A 143 -9.20 -5.30 1.07
C PHE A 143 -9.51 -5.92 -0.29
N ASP A 144 -10.78 -6.29 -0.48
CA ASP A 144 -11.26 -6.85 -1.73
C ASP A 144 -11.37 -5.75 -2.79
N VAL A 145 -10.31 -5.59 -3.60
CA VAL A 145 -10.19 -4.56 -4.64
C VAL A 145 -10.18 -5.23 -6.00
N ASN A 146 -11.38 -5.54 -6.52
CA ASN A 146 -11.58 -6.19 -7.82
C ASN A 146 -11.74 -5.21 -8.99
N GLY A 147 -11.76 -3.91 -8.72
CA GLY A 147 -11.94 -2.87 -9.73
C GLY A 147 -11.58 -1.48 -9.22
N PHE A 148 -11.53 -0.52 -10.14
CA PHE A 148 -11.11 0.84 -9.83
C PHE A 148 -12.13 1.89 -10.30
N PRO A 149 -12.39 2.93 -9.49
CA PRO A 149 -11.96 3.06 -8.09
C PRO A 149 -12.77 2.15 -7.16
N THR A 150 -12.16 1.73 -6.06
CA THR A 150 -12.83 1.10 -4.91
C THR A 150 -12.62 2.01 -3.70
N ILE A 151 -13.66 2.27 -2.91
CA ILE A 151 -13.59 3.16 -1.75
C ILE A 151 -14.04 2.40 -0.52
N TYR A 152 -13.25 2.47 0.54
CA TYR A 152 -13.58 1.90 1.84
C TYR A 152 -13.66 2.99 2.89
N TYR A 153 -14.58 2.83 3.84
CA TYR A 153 -14.67 3.60 5.06
C TYR A 153 -14.22 2.76 6.25
N ILE A 154 -13.32 3.30 7.06
CA ILE A 154 -12.78 2.62 8.24
C ILE A 154 -13.07 3.51 9.43
N ARG A 155 -13.75 2.96 10.43
CA ARG A 155 -14.07 3.66 11.66
C ARG A 155 -12.92 3.56 12.66
N ARG A 156 -12.61 4.66 13.34
CA ARG A 156 -11.54 4.75 14.34
C ARG A 156 -11.73 3.84 15.56
N ASP A 157 -12.98 3.46 15.83
CA ASP A 157 -13.40 2.64 16.97
C ASP A 157 -13.70 1.18 16.57
N GLN A 158 -13.33 0.78 15.35
CA GLN A 158 -13.58 -0.56 14.85
C GLN A 158 -12.30 -1.22 14.34
N ASP A 159 -12.37 -2.55 14.21
CA ASP A 159 -11.30 -3.34 13.62
C ASP A 159 -11.06 -2.89 12.16
N PRO A 160 -9.87 -2.39 11.81
CA PRO A 160 -9.55 -1.96 10.45
C PRO A 160 -9.53 -3.11 9.43
N GLN A 161 -9.58 -4.36 9.89
CA GLN A 161 -9.79 -5.54 9.03
C GLN A 161 -11.25 -5.74 8.62
N LYS A 162 -12.17 -4.92 9.15
CA LYS A 162 -13.59 -4.89 8.77
C LYS A 162 -13.96 -3.55 8.12
N PRO A 163 -13.29 -3.16 7.03
CA PRO A 163 -13.60 -1.91 6.35
C PRO A 163 -15.00 -1.99 5.72
N ILE A 164 -15.72 -0.87 5.71
CA ILE A 164 -17.05 -0.76 5.12
C ILE A 164 -16.88 -0.34 3.65
N LEU A 165 -17.29 -1.19 2.71
CA LEU A 165 -17.27 -0.85 1.29
C LEU A 165 -18.28 0.26 1.00
N TYR A 166 -17.82 1.36 0.39
CA TYR A 166 -18.68 2.44 -0.05
C TYR A 166 -19.25 2.14 -1.45
N ASN A 167 -20.57 1.99 -1.52
CA ASN A 167 -21.33 1.70 -2.75
C ASN A 167 -22.22 2.87 -3.20
N GLY A 168 -22.08 4.05 -2.58
CA GLY A 168 -22.86 5.24 -2.91
C GLY A 168 -22.39 5.93 -4.20
N ASP A 169 -23.13 6.98 -4.57
CA ASP A 169 -22.81 7.85 -5.70
C ASP A 169 -21.50 8.60 -5.46
N ARG A 170 -20.77 8.89 -6.54
CA ARG A 170 -19.42 9.49 -6.43
C ARG A 170 -19.42 10.99 -6.69
N LYS A 171 -20.52 11.66 -6.32
CA LYS A 171 -20.63 13.12 -6.32
C LYS A 171 -20.26 13.63 -4.94
N LEU A 172 -19.86 14.90 -4.87
CA LEU A 172 -19.34 15.50 -3.64
C LEU A 172 -20.31 15.44 -2.44
N ASP A 173 -21.62 15.52 -2.67
CA ASP A 173 -22.61 15.53 -1.60
C ASP A 173 -23.04 14.12 -1.16
N ASP A 174 -22.78 13.11 -1.99
CA ASP A 174 -23.04 11.70 -1.67
C ASP A 174 -21.86 11.06 -0.90
N LEU A 175 -20.64 11.58 -1.10
CA LEU A 175 -19.40 11.18 -0.42
C LEU A 175 -19.29 11.79 0.99
#